data_AF-A0A1B1B8P8-F1
#
_entry.id   AF-A0A1B1B8P8-F1
#
_cell.length_a   1.000
_cell.length_b   1.000
_cell.length_c   1.000
_cell.angle_alpha   90.00
_cell.angle_beta   90.00
_cell.angle_gamma   90.00
#
_symmetry.space_group_name_H-M   'P 1'
#
loop_
_entity.id
_entity.type
_entity.pdbx_description
1 polymer ?
#
loop_
_entity_poly.entity_id
_entity_poly.type
_entity_poly.pdbx_seq_one_letter_code
_entity_poly.pdbx_strand_id
1 'polypeptide(L)'
;MPGTAEGVDPLIDRVDTLIGAGYVGKEKATGVAAEVPEAGTRILGRLRGMADSGDWHRFERFAALAVHLHPDGLAGILLSALGSDAKDARGVQVEDLVDMLGELRAPEAVGPLGRLLHDRWESDAPFFSLCTKIIRSLAEIGTPEAHAVLRDVATGDRPGPLKWHAAEELGIEEELGFDEDEMLGGTAPAS
;
A
#
# COMPACT_ATOMS: atom_id res chain seq x y z
N MET A 1 32.92 16.64 24.94
CA MET A 1 31.66 16.45 24.19
C MET A 1 31.18 15.05 24.53
N PRO A 2 30.21 14.87 25.44
CA PRO A 2 29.67 13.55 25.72
C PRO A 2 28.78 13.15 24.55
N GLY A 3 29.11 12.03 23.90
CA GLY A 3 28.22 11.38 22.94
C GLY A 3 26.96 10.92 23.65
N THR A 4 25.81 11.35 23.17
CA THR A 4 24.51 10.80 23.57
C THR A 4 24.49 9.33 23.16
N ALA A 5 24.53 8.44 24.14
CA ALA A 5 24.14 7.06 23.94
C ALA A 5 22.75 7.04 23.29
N GLU A 6 22.64 6.39 22.13
CA GLU A 6 21.35 6.03 21.53
C GLU A 6 20.57 5.24 22.57
N GLY A 7 19.62 5.91 23.22
CA GLY A 7 18.70 5.26 24.14
C GLY A 7 17.81 4.36 23.33
N VAL A 8 18.08 3.06 23.38
CA VAL A 8 17.14 2.00 23.01
C VAL A 8 15.80 2.34 23.67
N ASP A 9 14.79 2.71 22.89
CA ASP A 9 13.46 3.03 23.41
C ASP A 9 12.81 1.69 23.83
N PRO A 10 12.70 1.39 25.15
CA PRO A 10 12.23 0.09 25.62
C PRO A 10 10.79 -0.21 25.17
N LEU A 11 10.03 0.85 24.85
CA LEU A 11 8.67 0.76 24.37
C LEU A 11 8.63 0.45 22.86
N ILE A 12 9.67 0.78 22.08
CA ILE A 12 9.81 0.30 20.70
C ILE A 12 10.10 -1.19 20.72
N ASP A 13 11.06 -1.64 21.52
CA ASP A 13 11.42 -3.06 21.58
C ASP A 13 10.28 -3.93 22.11
N ARG A 14 9.49 -3.40 23.06
CA ARG A 14 8.28 -4.09 23.55
C ARG A 14 7.24 -4.25 22.45
N VAL A 15 6.97 -3.20 21.67
CA VAL A 15 6.04 -3.26 20.53
C VAL A 15 6.59 -4.20 19.45
N ASP A 16 7.87 -4.11 19.11
CA ASP A 16 8.54 -4.98 18.13
C ASP A 16 8.42 -6.47 18.54
N THR A 17 8.63 -6.76 19.83
CA THR A 17 8.48 -8.11 20.40
C THR A 17 7.04 -8.61 20.33
N LEU A 18 6.06 -7.76 20.62
CA LEU A 18 4.64 -8.12 20.58
C LEU A 18 4.12 -8.31 19.15
N ILE A 19 4.61 -7.52 18.20
CA ILE A 19 4.35 -7.73 16.78
C ILE A 19 4.92 -9.09 16.35
N GLY A 20 6.15 -9.37 16.78
CA GLY A 20 6.87 -10.60 16.47
C GLY A 20 7.12 -10.78 14.98
N ALA A 21 7.19 -12.04 14.54
CA ALA A 21 7.23 -12.40 13.13
C ALA A 21 5.81 -12.69 12.60
N GLY A 22 5.64 -12.52 11.29
CA GLY A 22 4.42 -12.85 10.57
C GLY A 22 3.39 -11.73 10.52
N TYR A 23 2.24 -12.05 9.92
CA TYR A 23 1.17 -11.10 9.60
C TYR A 23 0.68 -10.31 10.83
N VAL A 24 0.44 -9.02 10.62
CA VAL A 24 -0.12 -8.09 11.62
C VAL A 24 -1.55 -7.80 11.21
N GLY A 25 -2.49 -8.56 11.77
CA GLY A 25 -3.92 -8.33 11.61
C GLY A 25 -4.52 -7.52 12.75
N LYS A 26 -5.79 -7.14 12.60
CA LYS A 26 -6.58 -6.38 13.60
C LYS A 26 -6.53 -6.94 15.01
N GLU A 27 -6.58 -8.28 15.17
CA GLU A 27 -6.50 -8.93 16.48
C GLU A 27 -5.16 -8.67 17.16
N LYS A 28 -4.06 -8.83 16.41
CA LYS A 28 -2.71 -8.56 16.91
C LYS A 28 -2.54 -7.08 17.25
N ALA A 29 -3.03 -6.18 16.40
CA ALA A 29 -3.00 -4.74 16.67
C ALA A 29 -3.76 -4.35 17.95
N THR A 30 -4.94 -4.94 18.15
CA THR A 30 -5.73 -4.75 19.38
C THR A 30 -4.98 -5.25 20.62
N GLY A 31 -4.33 -6.41 20.52
CA GLY A 31 -3.50 -6.96 21.60
C GLY A 31 -2.31 -6.05 21.94
N VAL A 32 -1.61 -5.54 20.93
CA VAL A 32 -0.50 -4.59 21.13
C VAL A 32 -1.00 -3.30 21.79
N ALA A 33 -2.13 -2.75 21.36
CA ALA A 33 -2.69 -1.53 21.92
C ALA A 33 -3.16 -1.70 23.38
N ALA A 34 -3.65 -2.88 23.75
CA ALA A 34 -4.03 -3.20 25.13
C ALA A 34 -2.80 -3.33 26.05
N GLU A 35 -1.73 -3.95 25.55
CA GLU A 35 -0.48 -4.16 26.29
C GLU A 35 0.39 -2.90 26.37
N VAL A 36 0.32 -2.04 25.34
CA VAL A 36 1.11 -0.82 25.22
C VAL A 36 0.23 0.34 24.72
N PRO A 37 -0.59 0.95 25.59
CA PRO A 37 -1.52 2.02 25.20
C PRO A 37 -0.83 3.24 24.56
N GLU A 38 0.41 3.53 24.94
CA GLU A 38 1.19 4.62 24.37
C GLU A 38 1.58 4.39 22.90
N ALA A 39 1.46 3.15 22.39
CA ALA A 39 1.75 2.84 20.99
C ALA A 39 0.93 3.73 20.06
N GLY A 40 -0.37 3.89 20.30
CA GLY A 40 -1.25 4.69 19.43
C GLY A 40 -0.83 6.17 19.31
N THR A 41 -0.32 6.77 20.39
CA THR A 41 0.07 8.20 20.40
C THR A 41 1.49 8.44 19.86
N ARG A 42 2.34 7.42 19.85
CA ARG A 42 3.76 7.55 19.50
C ARG A 42 4.13 6.91 18.16
N ILE A 43 3.27 6.08 17.59
CA ILE A 43 3.57 5.29 16.39
C ILE A 43 3.98 6.15 15.19
N LEU A 44 3.35 7.31 15.00
CA LEU A 44 3.70 8.23 13.91
C LEU A 44 5.11 8.81 14.05
N GLY A 45 5.51 9.22 15.26
CA GLY A 45 6.86 9.71 15.51
C GLY A 45 7.92 8.63 15.28
N ARG A 46 7.58 7.38 15.62
CA ARG A 46 8.46 6.21 15.43
C ARG A 46 8.62 5.85 13.96
N LEU A 47 7.53 5.83 13.20
CA LEU A 47 7.58 5.57 11.76
C LEU A 47 8.45 6.60 11.05
N ARG A 48 8.35 7.88 11.41
CA ARG A 48 9.26 8.91 10.88
C ARG A 48 10.72 8.62 11.23
N GLY A 49 11.00 8.31 12.50
CA GLY A 49 12.36 7.96 12.92
C GLY A 49 12.94 6.73 12.23
N MET A 50 12.11 5.71 11.93
CA MET A 50 12.52 4.51 11.18
C MET A 50 12.78 4.83 9.71
N ALA A 51 11.93 5.67 9.09
CA ALA A 51 12.16 6.14 7.73
C ALA A 51 13.45 6.97 7.62
N ASP A 52 13.68 7.88 8.58
CA ASP A 52 14.87 8.73 8.64
C ASP A 52 16.17 7.91 8.83
N SER A 53 16.11 6.80 9.57
CA SER A 53 17.25 5.90 9.80
C SER A 53 17.42 4.81 8.75
N GLY A 54 16.46 4.67 7.83
CA GLY A 54 16.44 3.60 6.82
C GLY A 54 16.12 2.20 7.39
N ASP A 55 15.52 2.11 8.57
CA ASP A 55 15.09 0.84 9.18
C ASP A 55 13.75 0.37 8.58
N TRP A 56 13.81 0.05 7.29
CA TRP A 56 12.64 -0.28 6.47
C TRP A 56 11.91 -1.55 6.89
N HIS A 57 12.64 -2.55 7.40
CA HIS A 57 12.02 -3.78 7.87
C HIS A 57 11.19 -3.56 9.15
N ARG A 58 11.66 -2.71 10.07
CA ARG A 58 10.83 -2.32 11.23
C ARG A 58 9.73 -1.35 10.81
N PHE A 59 10.02 -0.44 9.88
CA PHE A 59 9.03 0.50 9.35
C PHE A 59 7.79 -0.23 8.84
N GLU A 60 7.94 -1.22 7.97
CA GLU A 60 6.83 -1.94 7.36
C GLU A 60 5.94 -2.64 8.41
N ARG A 61 6.56 -3.32 9.38
CA ARG A 61 5.83 -3.99 10.47
C ARG A 61 5.08 -3.01 11.37
N PHE A 62 5.68 -1.87 11.69
CA PHE A 62 5.03 -0.82 12.47
C PHE A 62 3.96 -0.10 11.65
N ALA A 63 4.12 0.02 10.33
CA ALA A 63 3.14 0.61 9.43
C ALA A 63 1.90 -0.29 9.35
N ALA A 64 2.07 -1.60 9.18
CA ALA A 64 0.97 -2.57 9.20
C ALA A 64 0.21 -2.55 10.53
N LEU A 65 0.92 -2.43 11.67
CA LEU A 65 0.27 -2.19 12.96
C LEU A 65 -0.52 -0.87 12.95
N ALA A 66 0.09 0.21 12.47
CA ALA A 66 -0.52 1.54 12.46
C ALA A 66 -1.79 1.59 11.61
N VAL A 67 -1.87 0.84 10.51
CA VAL A 67 -3.07 0.77 9.67
C VAL A 67 -4.30 0.38 10.50
N HIS A 68 -4.18 -0.64 11.34
CA HIS A 68 -5.29 -1.08 12.21
C HIS A 68 -5.55 -0.17 13.42
N LEU A 69 -4.60 0.71 13.77
CA LEU A 69 -4.78 1.72 14.82
C LEU A 69 -5.39 3.03 14.28
N HIS A 70 -5.41 3.21 12.95
CA HIS A 70 -5.92 4.38 12.25
C HIS A 70 -5.49 5.74 12.84
N PRO A 71 -4.18 6.00 13.09
CA PRO A 71 -3.75 7.29 13.58
C PRO A 71 -3.80 8.34 12.46
N ASP A 72 -4.33 9.53 12.78
CA ASP A 72 -4.40 10.66 11.85
C ASP A 72 -3.01 11.04 11.31
N GLY A 73 -2.86 11.10 9.99
CA GLY A 73 -1.62 11.47 9.32
C GLY A 73 -0.67 10.32 8.98
N LEU A 74 -1.09 9.06 9.19
CA LEU A 74 -0.33 7.89 8.73
C LEU A 74 -0.09 7.89 7.22
N ALA A 75 -1.13 8.19 6.43
CA ALA A 75 -1.05 8.19 4.98
C ALA A 75 0.06 9.12 4.44
N GLY A 76 0.25 10.30 5.03
CA GLY A 76 1.35 11.19 4.65
C GLY A 76 2.75 10.59 4.89
N ILE A 77 2.92 9.75 5.91
CA ILE A 77 4.18 9.05 6.17
C ILE A 77 4.39 7.94 5.13
N LEU A 78 3.35 7.16 4.83
CA LEU A 78 3.41 6.10 3.82
C LEU A 78 3.70 6.68 2.42
N LEU A 79 3.08 7.81 2.07
CA LEU A 79 3.34 8.50 0.81
C LEU A 79 4.77 9.06 0.72
N SER A 80 5.33 9.52 1.84
CA SER A 80 6.72 9.95 1.89
C SER A 80 7.67 8.77 1.65
N ALA A 81 7.38 7.60 2.24
CA ALA A 81 8.11 6.37 2.00
C ALA A 81 7.97 5.90 0.53
N LEU A 82 6.77 5.96 -0.03
CA LEU A 82 6.48 5.58 -1.42
C LEU A 82 7.21 6.47 -2.44
N GLY A 83 7.26 7.77 -2.19
CA GLY A 83 7.91 8.77 -3.07
C GLY A 83 9.43 8.91 -2.86
N SER A 84 10.00 8.17 -1.91
CA SER A 84 11.44 8.16 -1.71
C SER A 84 12.10 7.37 -2.85
N ASP A 85 12.67 8.10 -3.82
CA ASP A 85 13.43 7.60 -4.99
C ASP A 85 14.72 6.82 -4.62
N ALA A 86 14.81 6.35 -3.39
CA ALA A 86 16.04 5.93 -2.79
C ALA A 86 16.45 4.57 -3.34
N LYS A 87 17.63 4.55 -3.95
CA LYS A 87 18.52 3.37 -4.02
C LYS A 87 18.73 2.68 -2.65
N ASP A 88 18.22 3.28 -1.56
CA ASP A 88 18.24 2.85 -0.17
C ASP A 88 16.87 2.34 0.35
N ALA A 89 15.76 2.52 -0.38
CA ALA A 89 14.43 1.97 -0.04
C ALA A 89 14.27 0.49 -0.41
N ARG A 90 15.38 -0.24 -0.62
CA ARG A 90 15.37 -1.68 -1.00
C ARG A 90 14.72 -2.60 0.05
N GLY A 91 14.30 -2.05 1.18
CA GLY A 91 13.74 -2.81 2.30
C GLY A 91 12.23 -2.72 2.46
N VAL A 92 11.53 -1.72 1.90
CA VAL A 92 10.06 -1.65 1.97
C VAL A 92 9.49 -2.18 0.68
N GLN A 93 8.56 -3.12 0.78
CA GLN A 93 7.81 -3.58 -0.39
C GLN A 93 6.82 -2.49 -0.82
N VAL A 94 6.99 -1.97 -2.04
CA VAL A 94 6.09 -0.96 -2.61
C VAL A 94 4.65 -1.44 -2.61
N GLU A 95 4.44 -2.72 -2.91
CA GLU A 95 3.12 -3.35 -2.88
C GLU A 95 2.45 -3.23 -1.51
N ASP A 96 3.19 -3.41 -0.42
CA ASP A 96 2.63 -3.32 0.93
C ASP A 96 2.25 -1.88 1.26
N LEU A 97 3.02 -0.88 0.81
CA LEU A 97 2.63 0.53 0.94
C LEU A 97 1.34 0.85 0.18
N VAL A 98 1.20 0.30 -1.02
CA VAL A 98 -0.01 0.45 -1.84
C VAL A 98 -1.22 -0.16 -1.13
N ASP A 99 -1.10 -1.41 -0.67
CA ASP A 99 -2.16 -2.12 0.06
C ASP A 99 -2.56 -1.36 1.33
N MET A 100 -1.58 -0.87 2.11
CA MET A 100 -1.84 -0.07 3.32
C MET A 100 -2.55 1.25 3.03
N LEU A 101 -2.23 1.93 1.92
CA LEU A 101 -2.91 3.17 1.53
C LEU A 101 -4.36 2.92 1.09
N GLY A 102 -4.62 1.78 0.43
CA GLY A 102 -5.95 1.29 0.10
C GLY A 102 -6.78 1.00 1.34
N GLU A 103 -6.24 0.21 2.28
CA GLU A 103 -6.91 -0.16 3.53
C GLU A 103 -7.26 1.07 4.39
N LEU A 104 -6.38 2.08 4.40
CA LEU A 104 -6.63 3.35 5.07
C LEU A 104 -7.67 4.23 4.36
N ARG A 105 -8.03 3.90 3.12
CA ARG A 105 -8.88 4.69 2.24
C ARG A 105 -8.39 6.13 2.08
N ALA A 106 -7.08 6.29 1.95
CA ALA A 106 -6.40 7.59 1.98
C ALA A 106 -6.64 8.40 0.69
N PRO A 107 -7.49 9.45 0.68
CA PRO A 107 -7.80 10.19 -0.55
C PRO A 107 -6.57 10.91 -1.15
N GLU A 108 -5.63 11.34 -0.31
CA GLU A 108 -4.38 11.96 -0.74
C GLU A 108 -3.47 11.01 -1.55
N ALA A 109 -3.72 9.70 -1.49
CA ALA A 109 -2.95 8.70 -2.21
C ALA A 109 -3.35 8.53 -3.68
N VAL A 110 -4.54 8.98 -4.09
CA VAL A 110 -5.07 8.78 -5.44
C VAL A 110 -4.11 9.30 -6.51
N GLY A 111 -3.63 10.54 -6.37
CA GLY A 111 -2.70 11.15 -7.32
C GLY A 111 -1.35 10.41 -7.41
N PRO A 112 -0.66 10.18 -6.28
CA PRO A 112 0.56 9.35 -6.24
C PRO A 112 0.39 7.95 -6.84
N LEU A 113 -0.67 7.23 -6.49
CA LEU A 113 -0.95 5.89 -6.99
C LEU A 113 -1.24 5.88 -8.50
N GLY A 114 -2.02 6.84 -9.00
CA GLY A 114 -2.28 6.99 -10.43
C GLY A 114 -0.99 7.27 -11.24
N ARG A 115 -0.07 8.08 -10.71
CA ARG A 115 1.25 8.28 -11.34
C ARG A 115 2.09 7.01 -11.31
N LEU A 116 2.14 6.32 -10.18
CA LEU A 116 2.88 5.06 -10.06
C LEU A 116 2.37 4.01 -11.06
N LEU A 117 1.05 3.89 -11.21
CA LEU A 117 0.43 3.01 -12.20
C LEU A 117 0.85 3.38 -13.63
N HIS A 118 0.81 4.67 -13.96
CA HIS A 118 1.22 5.16 -15.28
C HIS A 118 2.71 4.91 -15.56
N ASP A 119 3.58 5.07 -14.57
CA ASP A 119 5.02 4.96 -14.74
C ASP A 119 5.51 3.50 -14.76
N ARG A 120 4.74 2.56 -14.19
CA ARG A 120 5.20 1.18 -13.95
C ARG A 120 4.59 0.11 -14.84
N TRP A 121 3.45 0.36 -15.50
CA TRP A 121 2.72 -0.71 -16.18
C TRP A 121 3.54 -1.49 -17.22
N GLU A 122 4.44 -0.84 -17.97
CA GLU A 122 5.31 -1.54 -18.93
C GLU A 122 6.32 -2.46 -18.23
N SER A 123 6.90 -2.00 -17.12
CA SER A 123 7.90 -2.75 -16.35
C SER A 123 7.33 -3.84 -15.46
N ASP A 124 6.03 -3.76 -15.15
CA ASP A 124 5.30 -4.73 -14.35
C ASP A 124 4.72 -5.88 -15.19
N ALA A 125 4.82 -5.77 -16.52
CA ALA A 125 4.47 -6.84 -17.45
C ALA A 125 5.37 -8.08 -17.27
N PRO A 126 4.88 -9.29 -17.59
CA PRO A 126 3.54 -9.58 -18.12
C PRO A 126 2.49 -9.84 -17.03
N PHE A 127 2.89 -9.92 -15.76
CA PHE A 127 2.00 -10.34 -14.67
C PHE A 127 1.21 -9.21 -14.04
N PHE A 128 1.67 -7.96 -14.21
CA PHE A 128 1.00 -6.75 -13.74
C PHE A 128 0.65 -6.79 -12.24
N SER A 129 1.49 -7.42 -11.42
CA SER A 129 1.17 -7.69 -10.01
C SER A 129 1.04 -6.41 -9.19
N LEU A 130 1.97 -5.46 -9.34
CA LEU A 130 1.91 -4.17 -8.66
C LEU A 130 0.76 -3.32 -9.22
N CYS A 131 0.57 -3.27 -10.53
CA CYS A 131 -0.46 -2.49 -11.17
C CYS A 131 -1.87 -2.97 -10.78
N THR A 132 -2.10 -4.27 -10.68
CA THR A 132 -3.38 -4.84 -10.19
C THR A 132 -3.61 -4.47 -8.72
N LYS A 133 -2.57 -4.48 -7.87
CA LYS A 133 -2.69 -3.98 -6.50
C LYS A 133 -3.05 -2.50 -6.45
N ILE A 134 -2.41 -1.67 -7.26
CA ILE A 134 -2.74 -0.24 -7.34
C ILE A 134 -4.21 -0.03 -7.75
N ILE A 135 -4.70 -0.79 -8.73
CA ILE A 135 -6.10 -0.75 -9.16
C ILE A 135 -7.04 -1.08 -8.00
N ARG A 136 -6.77 -2.18 -7.27
CA ARG A 136 -7.55 -2.58 -6.08
C ARG A 136 -7.52 -1.51 -4.99
N SER A 137 -6.36 -0.98 -4.65
CA SER A 137 -6.24 0.06 -3.62
C SER A 137 -6.96 1.36 -4.03
N LEU A 138 -6.95 1.73 -5.31
CA LEU A 138 -7.76 2.86 -5.81
C LEU A 138 -9.26 2.60 -5.62
N ALA A 139 -9.72 1.37 -5.88
CA ALA A 139 -11.11 0.97 -5.65
C ALA A 139 -11.48 1.02 -4.15
N GLU A 140 -10.60 0.55 -3.27
CA GLU A 140 -10.78 0.61 -1.82
C GLU A 140 -10.86 2.05 -1.29
N ILE A 141 -10.06 2.96 -1.84
CA ILE A 141 -10.13 4.40 -1.53
C ILE A 141 -11.50 4.98 -1.93
N GLY A 142 -12.03 4.60 -3.10
CA GLY A 142 -13.43 4.81 -3.47
C GLY A 142 -13.86 6.28 -3.64
N THR A 143 -12.91 7.21 -3.79
CA THR A 143 -13.26 8.61 -4.08
C THR A 143 -13.65 8.79 -5.56
N PRO A 144 -14.40 9.85 -5.91
CA PRO A 144 -14.69 10.17 -7.31
C PRO A 144 -13.43 10.28 -8.18
N GLU A 145 -12.34 10.82 -7.62
CA GLU A 145 -11.05 10.92 -8.29
C GLU A 145 -10.42 9.55 -8.51
N ALA A 146 -10.51 8.64 -7.54
CA ALA A 146 -10.03 7.26 -7.70
C ALA A 146 -10.82 6.53 -8.80
N HIS A 147 -12.14 6.66 -8.81
CA HIS A 147 -12.98 6.11 -9.88
C HIS A 147 -12.68 6.72 -11.26
N ALA A 148 -12.29 8.00 -11.31
CA ALA A 148 -11.87 8.63 -12.57
C ALA A 148 -10.58 8.01 -13.10
N VAL A 149 -9.59 7.72 -12.22
CA VAL A 149 -8.37 7.00 -12.60
C VAL A 149 -8.70 5.60 -13.10
N LEU A 150 -9.54 4.84 -12.38
CA LEU A 150 -9.94 3.49 -12.80
C LEU A 150 -10.65 3.51 -14.17
N ARG A 151 -11.52 4.50 -14.42
CA ARG A 151 -12.21 4.62 -15.70
C ARG A 151 -11.25 4.95 -16.84
N ASP A 152 -10.24 5.79 -16.59
CA ASP A 152 -9.16 6.06 -17.57
C ASP A 152 -8.38 4.79 -17.91
N VAL A 153 -8.07 3.94 -16.92
CA VAL A 153 -7.40 2.65 -17.15
C VAL A 153 -8.29 1.71 -17.97
N ALA A 154 -9.56 1.56 -17.60
CA ALA A 154 -10.50 0.66 -18.25
C ALA A 154 -10.76 1.04 -19.72
N THR A 155 -10.79 2.33 -20.04
CA THR A 155 -11.16 2.83 -21.39
C THR A 155 -9.97 3.27 -22.23
N GLY A 156 -8.79 3.45 -21.64
CA GLY A 156 -7.61 3.99 -22.29
C GLY A 156 -6.82 2.98 -23.13
N ASP A 157 -5.60 3.38 -23.53
CA ASP A 157 -4.66 2.50 -24.22
C ASP A 157 -3.76 1.77 -23.20
N ARG A 158 -4.26 0.62 -22.73
CA ARG A 158 -3.63 -0.23 -21.72
C ARG A 158 -3.77 -1.71 -22.10
N PRO A 159 -2.88 -2.59 -21.61
CA PRO A 159 -3.02 -4.03 -21.76
C PRO A 159 -4.36 -4.56 -21.23
N GLY A 160 -4.86 -5.62 -21.87
CA GLY A 160 -6.12 -6.29 -21.51
C GLY A 160 -6.28 -6.56 -20.01
N PRO A 161 -5.28 -7.13 -19.31
CA PRO A 161 -5.44 -7.45 -17.89
C PRO A 161 -5.68 -6.23 -17.01
N LEU A 162 -5.03 -5.09 -17.31
CA LEU A 162 -5.23 -3.85 -16.55
C LEU A 162 -6.61 -3.24 -16.81
N LYS A 163 -7.06 -3.30 -18.06
CA LYS A 163 -8.40 -2.85 -18.44
C LYS A 163 -9.48 -3.68 -17.74
N TRP A 164 -9.32 -5.00 -17.75
CA TRP A 164 -10.22 -5.94 -17.09
C TRP A 164 -10.34 -5.62 -15.60
N HIS A 165 -9.23 -5.61 -14.86
CA HIS A 165 -9.28 -5.37 -13.42
C HIS A 165 -9.86 -3.99 -13.08
N ALA A 166 -9.53 -2.94 -13.85
CA ALA A 166 -10.11 -1.63 -13.60
C ALA A 166 -11.62 -1.58 -13.89
N ALA A 167 -12.10 -2.32 -14.88
CA ALA A 167 -13.52 -2.42 -15.20
C ALA A 167 -14.28 -3.24 -14.14
N GLU A 168 -13.70 -4.37 -13.72
CA GLU A 168 -14.22 -5.26 -12.66
C GLU A 168 -14.39 -4.50 -11.34
N GLU A 169 -13.38 -3.74 -10.90
CA GLU A 169 -13.48 -2.92 -9.69
C GLU A 169 -14.56 -1.82 -9.79
N LEU A 170 -14.87 -1.37 -11.00
CA LEU A 170 -15.93 -0.39 -11.26
C LEU A 170 -17.31 -1.03 -11.49
N GLY A 171 -17.38 -2.35 -11.71
CA GLY A 171 -18.59 -3.06 -12.13
C GLY A 171 -19.10 -2.63 -13.50
N ILE A 172 -18.21 -2.38 -14.46
CA ILE A 172 -18.54 -1.89 -15.82
C ILE A 172 -18.02 -2.80 -16.94
N GLU A 173 -17.49 -3.98 -16.61
CA GLU A 173 -16.95 -4.96 -17.56
C GLU A 173 -17.97 -5.38 -18.63
N GLU A 174 -19.23 -5.61 -18.22
CA GLU A 174 -20.33 -5.92 -19.15
C GLU A 174 -20.68 -4.73 -20.07
N GLU A 175 -20.64 -3.49 -19.52
CA GLU A 175 -20.90 -2.27 -20.30
C GLU A 175 -19.83 -2.08 -21.38
N LEU A 176 -18.58 -2.40 -21.08
CA LEU A 176 -17.45 -2.31 -22.00
C LEU A 176 -17.35 -3.53 -22.94
N GLY A 177 -18.16 -4.57 -22.72
CA GLY A 177 -18.16 -5.79 -23.52
C GLY A 177 -16.87 -6.59 -23.37
N PHE A 178 -16.22 -6.53 -22.20
CA PHE A 178 -15.01 -7.28 -21.94
C PHE A 178 -15.31 -8.76 -21.67
N ASP A 179 -14.49 -9.62 -22.25
CA ASP A 179 -14.46 -11.06 -21.97
C ASP A 179 -13.23 -11.38 -21.10
N GLU A 180 -13.44 -12.01 -19.95
CA GLU A 180 -12.37 -12.29 -18.98
C GLU A 180 -11.24 -13.12 -19.61
N ASP A 181 -11.59 -14.19 -20.32
CA ASP A 181 -10.62 -15.09 -20.92
C ASP A 181 -9.79 -14.37 -21.98
N GLU A 182 -10.41 -13.60 -22.89
CA GLU A 182 -9.69 -12.80 -23.87
C GLU A 182 -8.76 -11.77 -23.20
N MET A 183 -9.27 -11.05 -22.20
CA MET A 183 -8.56 -9.94 -21.58
C MET A 183 -7.41 -10.40 -20.69
N LEU A 184 -7.52 -11.57 -20.06
CA LEU A 184 -6.50 -12.17 -19.21
C LEU A 184 -5.54 -13.11 -19.97
N GLY A 185 -5.71 -13.25 -21.29
CA GLY A 185 -4.85 -14.07 -22.14
C GLY A 185 -5.15 -15.58 -22.06
N GLY A 186 -6.34 -15.94 -21.56
CA GLY A 186 -6.94 -17.24 -21.74
C GLY A 186 -7.22 -17.49 -23.22
N THR A 187 -6.75 -18.63 -23.75
CA THR A 187 -7.10 -19.05 -25.10
C THR A 187 -8.60 -19.36 -25.15
N ALA A 188 -9.38 -18.56 -25.89
CA ALA A 188 -10.74 -18.91 -26.26
C ALA A 188 -10.78 -20.35 -26.80
N PRO A 189 -11.79 -21.18 -26.46
CA PRO A 189 -11.91 -22.49 -27.05
C PRO A 189 -12.03 -22.35 -28.57
N ALA A 190 -11.13 -23.01 -29.30
CA ALA A 190 -11.25 -23.15 -30.74
C ALA A 190 -12.64 -23.73 -31.05
N SER A 191 -13.38 -23.01 -31.90
CA SER A 191 -14.79 -23.24 -32.25
C SER A 191 -15.09 -24.68 -32.70
#